data_AF-A0A9P3TE41-F1
#
_entry.id   AF-A0A9P3TE41-F1
#
_cell.length_a   1.000
_cell.length_b   1.000
_cell.length_c   1.000
_cell.angle_alpha   90.00
_cell.angle_beta   90.00
_cell.angle_gamma   90.00
#
_symmetry.space_group_name_H-M   'P 1'
#
loop_
_entity.id
_entity.type
_entity.pdbx_description
1 polymer ?
#
loop_
_entity_poly.entity_id
_entity_poly.type
_entity_poly.pdbx_seq_one_letter_code
_entity_poly.pdbx_strand_id
1 'polypeptide(L)'
;MKDQITHLPDNADRSVAKQKFKITNWPTYNKALINRGSITFWLDDEAIQAWYESATPSSRGRPQRYSDLAITTVLVIKRVFRLTLRAAQGFIDSIFTLMNVPLRCPDYTSVSKRAKSVNVSFKTFTRGEIAHLVIDSTGLKVFGEGEWKVKKHGQERRRIWRKLHLAVDSNTHEIICADLSLNNVTDSEAFPGLIRQTHRKIRAASADGAYDTRLCHDELRRKKISALIPPRKGAGYWPGEYADRNRAVANQRMTGSNARWKWTTDYNRRSIAETAMYRVKQLFGGSLTLRDYDGQVAEAMALVRALNKMTKAGMPESVRIA
;
A
#
# COMPACT_ATOMS: atom_id res chain seq x y z
N MET A 1 35.77 29.14 -29.10
CA MET A 1 35.17 30.17 -29.97
C MET A 1 33.80 29.66 -30.35
N LYS A 2 32.76 30.24 -29.71
CA LYS A 2 31.33 30.28 -30.09
C LYS A 2 30.60 28.95 -30.35
N ASP A 3 29.35 28.71 -29.99
CA ASP A 3 28.35 29.28 -29.10
C ASP A 3 27.19 28.30 -29.27
N GLN A 4 26.74 27.64 -28.21
CA GLN A 4 25.33 27.21 -28.09
C GLN A 4 24.91 27.33 -26.63
N ILE A 5 24.91 28.57 -26.14
CA ILE A 5 23.88 29.07 -25.23
C ILE A 5 22.68 29.34 -26.15
N THR A 6 21.44 28.91 -25.94
CA THR A 6 20.43 29.15 -24.89
C THR A 6 19.24 28.25 -25.30
N HIS A 7 18.47 27.59 -24.43
CA HIS A 7 17.55 28.17 -23.48
C HIS A 7 17.12 27.11 -22.45
N LEU A 8 17.08 27.50 -21.18
CA LEU A 8 16.15 26.92 -20.20
C LEU A 8 14.72 27.11 -20.73
N PRO A 9 13.77 26.19 -20.51
CA PRO A 9 12.38 26.60 -20.61
C PRO A 9 12.15 27.60 -19.49
N ASP A 10 11.99 28.87 -19.89
CA ASP A 10 11.41 29.93 -19.10
C ASP A 10 10.14 29.43 -18.39
N ASN A 11 9.86 30.05 -17.23
CA ASN A 11 8.56 30.02 -16.61
C ASN A 11 7.49 30.52 -17.60
N ALA A 12 6.99 29.60 -18.40
CA ALA A 12 5.78 29.74 -19.17
C ALA A 12 4.98 28.48 -18.93
N ASP A 13 3.69 28.67 -18.71
CA ASP A 13 2.64 27.71 -18.52
C ASP A 13 2.45 26.84 -19.79
N ARG A 14 3.50 26.12 -20.20
CA ARG A 14 3.44 25.13 -21.26
C ARG A 14 2.84 23.89 -20.62
N SER A 15 1.54 23.71 -20.84
CA SER A 15 0.93 22.39 -20.67
C SER A 15 1.80 21.38 -21.41
N VAL A 16 2.59 20.60 -20.68
CA VAL A 16 3.35 19.50 -21.26
C VAL A 16 2.29 18.59 -21.85
N ALA A 17 2.31 18.40 -23.18
CA ALA A 17 1.35 17.55 -23.85
C ALA A 17 1.29 16.21 -23.11
N LYS A 18 0.08 15.81 -22.68
CA LYS A 18 -0.10 14.58 -21.91
C LYS A 18 0.49 13.42 -22.73
N GLN A 19 1.50 12.78 -22.16
CA GLN A 19 2.12 11.59 -22.75
C GLN A 19 1.03 10.55 -22.97
N LYS A 20 1.02 9.94 -24.15
CA LYS A 20 0.05 8.90 -24.49
C LYS A 20 0.67 7.54 -24.21
N PHE A 21 -0.10 6.67 -23.57
CA PHE A 21 0.29 5.30 -23.27
C PHE A 21 -0.69 4.32 -23.89
N LYS A 22 -0.20 3.15 -24.28
CA LYS A 22 -0.98 2.02 -24.77
C LYS A 22 -0.66 0.79 -23.93
N ILE A 23 -1.68 0.02 -23.56
CA ILE A 23 -1.49 -1.29 -22.93
C ILE A 23 -1.25 -2.33 -24.02
N THR A 24 -0.17 -3.10 -23.91
CA THR A 24 0.25 -4.10 -24.90
C THR A 24 -0.25 -5.50 -24.60
N ASN A 25 -0.50 -5.83 -23.33
CA ASN A 25 -0.84 -7.17 -22.87
C ASN A 25 -2.34 -7.36 -22.53
N TRP A 26 -3.24 -6.64 -23.23
CA TRP A 26 -4.69 -6.64 -22.98
C TRP A 26 -5.31 -8.04 -22.76
N PRO A 27 -5.05 -9.06 -23.60
CA PRO A 27 -5.68 -10.37 -23.40
C PRO A 27 -5.33 -11.01 -22.06
N THR A 28 -4.05 -10.98 -21.67
CA THR A 28 -3.56 -11.52 -20.40
C THR A 28 -4.08 -10.69 -19.23
N TYR A 29 -4.02 -9.37 -19.33
CA TYR A 29 -4.51 -8.47 -18.28
C TYR A 29 -6.03 -8.60 -18.07
N ASN A 30 -6.82 -8.74 -19.14
CA ASN A 30 -8.26 -8.95 -19.05
C ASN A 30 -8.59 -10.29 -18.38
N LYS A 31 -7.88 -11.38 -18.71
CA LYS A 31 -8.03 -12.66 -18.00
C LYS A 31 -7.75 -12.50 -16.50
N ALA A 32 -6.71 -11.75 -16.14
CA ALA A 32 -6.42 -11.46 -14.74
C ALA A 32 -7.55 -10.66 -14.07
N LEU A 33 -8.12 -9.66 -14.75
CA LEU A 33 -9.25 -8.88 -14.25
C LEU A 33 -10.50 -9.73 -14.02
N ILE A 34 -10.84 -10.61 -14.97
CA ILE A 34 -11.95 -11.56 -14.85
C ILE A 34 -11.72 -12.49 -13.66
N ASN A 35 -10.51 -13.03 -13.51
CA ASN A 35 -10.19 -13.97 -12.44
C ASN A 35 -10.32 -13.35 -11.04
N ARG A 36 -10.17 -12.02 -10.88
CA ARG A 36 -10.41 -11.33 -9.60
C ARG A 36 -11.85 -11.45 -9.12
N GLY A 37 -12.81 -11.70 -10.02
CA GLY A 37 -14.21 -11.96 -9.68
C GLY A 37 -14.48 -13.43 -9.30
N SER A 38 -13.56 -14.34 -9.60
CA SER A 38 -13.70 -15.75 -9.24
C SER A 38 -13.55 -15.96 -7.74
N ILE A 39 -14.44 -16.75 -7.14
CA ILE A 39 -14.40 -17.03 -5.70
C ILE A 39 -13.26 -17.99 -5.37
N THR A 40 -12.98 -18.98 -6.23
CA THR A 40 -11.87 -19.92 -6.07
C THR A 40 -10.50 -19.25 -6.19
N PHE A 41 -10.44 -18.03 -6.73
CA PHE A 41 -9.25 -17.21 -6.67
C PHE A 41 -8.97 -16.68 -5.26
N TRP A 42 -9.99 -16.49 -4.42
CA TRP A 42 -9.85 -15.97 -3.05
C TRP A 42 -9.87 -17.05 -1.98
N LEU A 43 -10.67 -18.10 -2.21
CA LEU A 43 -10.76 -19.33 -1.43
C LEU A 43 -10.06 -20.44 -2.21
N ASP A 44 -8.73 -20.51 -2.09
CA ASP A 44 -7.90 -21.50 -2.76
C ASP A 44 -7.76 -22.79 -1.94
N ASP A 45 -7.19 -23.83 -2.56
CA ASP A 45 -7.02 -25.14 -1.93
C ASP A 45 -6.18 -25.07 -0.64
N GLU A 46 -5.19 -24.18 -0.58
CA GLU A 46 -4.39 -23.94 0.63
C GLU A 46 -5.29 -23.44 1.78
N ALA A 47 -6.15 -22.44 1.52
CA ALA A 47 -7.10 -21.96 2.51
C ALA A 47 -8.08 -23.05 2.97
N ILE A 48 -8.60 -23.85 2.03
CA ILE A 48 -9.52 -24.96 2.32
C ILE A 48 -8.85 -26.03 3.19
N GLN A 49 -7.63 -26.45 2.85
CA GLN A 49 -6.89 -27.48 3.58
C GLN A 49 -6.49 -27.02 4.99
N ALA A 50 -6.08 -25.76 5.14
CA ALA A 50 -5.67 -25.20 6.42
C ALA A 50 -6.79 -24.42 7.12
N TRP A 51 -8.06 -24.74 6.85
CA TRP A 51 -9.19 -23.96 7.36
C TRP A 51 -9.35 -24.06 8.90
N TYR A 52 -9.15 -25.26 9.43
CA TYR A 52 -9.18 -25.51 10.87
C TYR A 52 -7.77 -25.52 11.46
N GLU A 53 -7.69 -25.10 12.72
CA GLU A 53 -6.43 -25.14 13.47
C GLU A 53 -6.04 -26.59 13.75
N SER A 54 -4.79 -26.95 13.44
CA SER A 54 -4.26 -28.29 13.67
C SER A 54 -3.31 -28.35 14.87
N ALA A 55 -2.87 -27.20 15.39
CA ALA A 55 -1.97 -27.14 16.53
C ALA A 55 -2.66 -27.55 17.85
N THR A 56 -1.96 -28.36 18.65
CA THR A 56 -2.37 -28.64 20.03
C THR A 56 -2.32 -27.35 20.86
N PRO A 57 -3.38 -27.02 21.62
CA PRO A 57 -3.41 -25.80 22.42
C PRO A 57 -2.21 -25.74 23.39
N SER A 58 -1.37 -24.70 23.26
CA SER A 58 -0.19 -24.51 24.11
C SER A 58 -0.50 -23.92 25.49
N SER A 59 -1.76 -23.49 25.73
CA SER A 59 -2.18 -22.84 26.97
C SER A 59 -3.58 -23.26 27.43
N ARG A 60 -3.86 -23.15 28.73
CA ARG A 60 -5.22 -23.30 29.30
C ARG A 60 -6.17 -22.25 28.70
N GLY A 61 -7.19 -22.72 27.98
CA GLY A 61 -8.22 -21.88 27.35
C GLY A 61 -9.03 -22.67 26.32
N ARG A 62 -10.09 -22.07 25.76
CA ARG A 62 -10.86 -22.69 24.68
C ARG A 62 -9.98 -22.79 23.42
N PRO A 63 -9.77 -23.99 22.85
CA PRO A 63 -9.00 -24.16 21.62
C PRO A 63 -9.53 -23.26 20.50
N GLN A 64 -8.63 -22.63 19.76
CA GLN A 64 -9.00 -21.91 18.55
C GLN A 64 -9.38 -22.94 17.50
N ARG A 65 -10.65 -22.96 17.07
CA ARG A 65 -11.12 -23.92 16.05
C ARG A 65 -10.60 -23.57 14.64
N TYR A 66 -10.53 -22.30 14.33
CA TYR A 66 -10.18 -21.78 13.01
C TYR A 66 -8.77 -21.22 13.00
N SER A 67 -8.04 -21.48 11.91
CA SER A 67 -6.69 -20.99 11.70
C SER A 67 -6.66 -19.49 11.42
N ASP A 68 -5.48 -18.88 11.55
CA ASP A 68 -5.26 -17.49 11.11
C ASP A 68 -5.50 -17.30 9.60
N LEU A 69 -5.22 -18.33 8.79
CA LEU A 69 -5.48 -18.30 7.36
C LEU A 69 -6.98 -18.23 7.06
N ALA A 70 -7.81 -19.02 7.75
CA ALA A 70 -9.26 -18.95 7.60
C ALA A 70 -9.81 -17.56 7.96
N ILE A 71 -9.38 -16.98 9.09
CA ILE A 71 -9.79 -15.64 9.51
C ILE A 71 -9.35 -14.60 8.47
N THR A 72 -8.11 -14.68 7.98
CA THR A 72 -7.56 -13.80 6.95
C THR A 72 -8.35 -13.92 5.65
N THR A 73 -8.66 -15.12 5.20
CA THR A 73 -9.44 -15.38 3.98
C THR A 73 -10.84 -14.78 4.09
N VAL A 74 -11.51 -14.90 5.24
CA VAL A 74 -12.81 -14.24 5.45
C VAL A 74 -12.68 -12.72 5.38
N LEU A 75 -11.65 -12.12 6.00
CA LEU A 75 -11.41 -10.67 5.92
C LEU A 75 -11.13 -10.21 4.48
N VAL A 76 -10.36 -10.98 3.71
CA VAL A 76 -10.09 -10.71 2.28
C VAL A 76 -11.38 -10.75 1.46
N ILE A 77 -12.14 -11.85 1.54
CA ILE A 77 -13.41 -12.01 0.81
C ILE A 77 -14.39 -10.89 1.18
N LYS A 78 -14.54 -10.61 2.48
CA LYS A 78 -15.36 -9.50 2.98
C LYS A 78 -14.98 -8.18 2.28
N ARG A 79 -13.69 -7.88 2.13
CA ARG A 79 -13.24 -6.62 1.55
C ARG A 79 -13.34 -6.58 0.03
N VAL A 80 -12.95 -7.66 -0.65
CA VAL A 80 -13.02 -7.76 -2.12
C VAL A 80 -14.46 -7.61 -2.59
N PHE A 81 -15.39 -8.33 -1.96
CA PHE A 81 -16.81 -8.32 -2.32
C PHE A 81 -17.65 -7.29 -1.55
N ARG A 82 -16.99 -6.41 -0.76
CA ARG A 82 -17.63 -5.33 0.01
C ARG A 82 -18.78 -5.79 0.92
N LEU A 83 -18.61 -6.94 1.54
CA LEU A 83 -19.59 -7.54 2.44
C LEU A 83 -19.45 -6.99 3.88
N THR A 84 -20.54 -7.07 4.63
CA THR A 84 -20.49 -7.01 6.11
C THR A 84 -19.97 -8.35 6.65
N LEU A 85 -19.51 -8.41 7.91
CA LEU A 85 -19.07 -9.69 8.49
C LEU A 85 -20.17 -10.76 8.49
N ARG A 86 -21.43 -10.36 8.73
CA ARG A 86 -22.59 -11.28 8.70
C ARG A 86 -22.87 -11.79 7.30
N ALA A 87 -22.85 -10.90 6.31
CA ALA A 87 -23.02 -11.29 4.92
C ALA A 87 -21.85 -12.17 4.43
N ALA A 88 -20.62 -11.88 4.84
CA ALA A 88 -19.45 -12.71 4.51
C ALA A 88 -19.58 -14.14 5.05
N GLN A 89 -20.12 -14.31 6.26
CA GLN A 89 -20.39 -15.64 6.82
C GLN A 89 -21.35 -16.44 5.93
N GLY A 90 -22.55 -15.89 5.66
CA GLY A 90 -23.54 -16.58 4.82
C GLY A 90 -23.06 -16.80 3.38
N PHE A 91 -22.29 -15.85 2.85
CA PHE A 91 -21.67 -15.98 1.53
C PHE A 91 -20.70 -17.17 1.47
N ILE A 92 -19.78 -17.28 2.42
CA ILE A 92 -18.78 -18.36 2.45
C ILE A 92 -19.44 -19.72 2.76
N ASP A 93 -20.40 -19.77 3.70
CA ASP A 93 -21.15 -21.01 4.00
C ASP A 93 -21.89 -21.55 2.76
N SER A 94 -22.48 -20.66 1.95
CA SER A 94 -23.11 -21.03 0.68
C SER A 94 -22.10 -21.65 -0.30
N ILE A 95 -20.89 -21.08 -0.38
CA ILE A 95 -19.84 -21.60 -1.25
C ILE A 95 -19.35 -22.98 -0.79
N PHE A 96 -19.14 -23.20 0.50
CA PHE A 96 -18.79 -24.54 1.00
C PHE A 96 -19.86 -25.57 0.69
N THR A 97 -21.14 -25.18 0.80
CA THR A 97 -22.27 -26.05 0.43
C THR A 97 -22.24 -26.39 -1.06
N LEU A 98 -22.07 -25.39 -1.93
CA LEU A 98 -22.00 -25.58 -3.39
C LEU A 98 -20.78 -26.40 -3.84
N MET A 99 -19.66 -26.26 -3.14
CA MET A 99 -18.44 -27.04 -3.40
C MET A 99 -18.47 -28.44 -2.77
N ASN A 100 -19.52 -28.78 -2.02
CA ASN A 100 -19.63 -30.03 -1.25
C ASN A 100 -18.41 -30.29 -0.34
N VAL A 101 -17.91 -29.24 0.31
CA VAL A 101 -16.78 -29.34 1.25
C VAL A 101 -17.32 -29.28 2.68
N PRO A 102 -16.94 -30.21 3.58
CA PRO A 102 -17.47 -30.28 4.95
C PRO A 102 -16.85 -29.23 5.88
N LEU A 103 -16.72 -27.98 5.41
CA LEU A 103 -16.22 -26.84 6.17
C LEU A 103 -17.38 -25.93 6.58
N ARG A 104 -17.12 -25.09 7.59
CA ARG A 104 -18.03 -24.01 8.00
C ARG A 104 -17.27 -22.71 8.10
N CYS A 105 -17.90 -21.61 7.73
CA CYS A 105 -17.33 -20.29 7.93
C CYS A 105 -17.21 -19.98 9.44
N PRO A 106 -16.10 -19.36 9.90
CA PRO A 106 -16.07 -18.73 11.20
C PRO A 106 -17.20 -17.73 11.33
N ASP A 107 -17.91 -17.75 12.46
CA ASP A 107 -19.02 -16.82 12.66
C ASP A 107 -18.52 -15.37 12.76
N TYR A 108 -19.38 -14.41 12.42
CA TYR A 108 -19.03 -12.99 12.39
C TYR A 108 -18.46 -12.47 13.72
N THR A 109 -18.86 -13.06 14.86
CA THR A 109 -18.34 -12.68 16.19
C THR A 109 -16.93 -13.22 16.38
N SER A 110 -16.69 -14.48 16.00
CA SER A 110 -15.37 -15.09 15.99
C SER A 110 -14.39 -14.31 15.10
N VAL A 111 -14.80 -13.94 13.89
CA VAL A 111 -13.97 -13.12 12.98
C VAL A 111 -13.70 -11.75 13.59
N SER A 112 -14.72 -11.07 14.13
CA SER A 112 -14.54 -9.75 14.74
C SER A 112 -13.59 -9.76 15.94
N LYS A 113 -13.57 -10.85 16.73
CA LYS A 113 -12.67 -11.00 17.87
C LYS A 113 -11.25 -11.34 17.41
N ARG A 114 -11.11 -12.30 16.49
CA ARG A 114 -9.81 -12.73 15.95
C ARG A 114 -9.15 -11.68 15.08
N ALA A 115 -9.91 -10.81 14.42
CA ALA A 115 -9.35 -9.68 13.68
C ALA A 115 -8.42 -8.79 14.52
N LYS A 116 -8.57 -8.76 15.85
CA LYS A 116 -7.71 -7.97 16.75
C LYS A 116 -6.34 -8.58 16.99
N SER A 117 -6.17 -9.87 16.74
CA SER A 117 -4.94 -10.59 17.08
C SER A 117 -4.37 -11.43 15.94
N VAL A 118 -5.13 -11.61 14.85
CA VAL A 118 -4.68 -12.36 13.66
C VAL A 118 -3.52 -11.62 13.00
N ASN A 119 -2.44 -12.36 12.74
CA ASN A 119 -1.32 -11.84 11.97
C ASN A 119 -1.60 -12.02 10.47
N VAL A 120 -2.12 -10.97 9.82
CA VAL A 120 -2.39 -11.01 8.38
C VAL A 120 -1.09 -10.83 7.59
N SER A 121 -0.45 -11.95 7.24
CA SER A 121 0.71 -11.92 6.34
C SER A 121 0.27 -11.54 4.92
N PHE A 122 0.94 -10.55 4.33
CA PHE A 122 0.79 -10.16 2.91
C PHE A 122 2.10 -10.30 2.14
N LYS A 123 3.14 -10.84 2.78
CA LYS A 123 4.48 -10.98 2.20
C LYS A 123 4.45 -12.04 1.09
N THR A 124 5.00 -11.69 -0.07
CA THR A 124 5.26 -12.61 -1.18
C THR A 124 6.63 -13.25 -1.01
N PHE A 125 6.87 -14.36 -1.73
CA PHE A 125 8.20 -14.97 -1.80
C PHE A 125 9.25 -13.94 -2.22
N THR A 126 10.39 -13.95 -1.55
CA THR A 126 11.47 -12.98 -1.78
C THR A 126 12.11 -13.21 -3.16
N ARG A 127 12.16 -12.16 -3.99
CA ARG A 127 12.72 -12.21 -5.35
C ARG A 127 14.07 -11.49 -5.47
N GLY A 128 14.90 -11.55 -4.43
CA GLY A 128 16.21 -10.87 -4.42
C GLY A 128 16.14 -9.37 -4.12
N GLU A 129 17.08 -8.60 -4.67
CA GLU A 129 17.23 -7.14 -4.46
C GLU A 129 16.01 -6.35 -5.00
N ILE A 130 15.61 -5.30 -4.29
CA ILE A 130 14.63 -4.31 -4.75
C ILE A 130 15.41 -3.15 -5.36
N ALA A 131 15.27 -2.95 -6.67
CA ALA A 131 15.96 -1.87 -7.36
C ALA A 131 15.49 -0.49 -6.87
N HIS A 132 14.17 -0.32 -6.72
CA HIS A 132 13.63 0.97 -6.30
C HIS A 132 12.29 0.82 -5.59
N LEU A 133 12.29 1.17 -4.30
CA LEU A 133 11.12 1.17 -3.43
C LEU A 133 10.50 2.57 -3.40
N VAL A 134 9.18 2.68 -3.60
CA VAL A 134 8.47 3.96 -3.55
C VAL A 134 7.52 3.96 -2.36
N ILE A 135 7.55 5.04 -1.59
CA ILE A 135 6.94 5.12 -0.27
C ILE A 135 6.04 6.33 -0.22
N ASP A 136 4.82 6.10 0.24
CA ASP A 136 3.83 7.14 0.44
C ASP A 136 2.76 6.66 1.45
N SER A 137 1.97 7.58 2.01
CA SER A 137 0.83 7.25 2.87
C SER A 137 -0.52 7.71 2.31
N THR A 138 -1.61 7.04 2.69
CA THR A 138 -2.97 7.47 2.37
C THR A 138 -3.93 7.36 3.54
N GLY A 139 -4.84 8.32 3.66
CA GLY A 139 -5.94 8.27 4.61
C GLY A 139 -7.02 7.23 4.26
N LEU A 140 -7.43 6.44 5.25
CA LEU A 140 -8.61 5.58 5.26
C LEU A 140 -9.59 6.06 6.33
N LYS A 141 -10.85 6.25 5.96
CA LYS A 141 -11.92 6.70 6.88
C LYS A 141 -12.41 5.52 7.73
N VAL A 142 -12.48 5.66 9.05
CA VAL A 142 -13.06 4.63 9.93
C VAL A 142 -14.50 4.99 10.29
N PHE A 143 -14.67 6.18 10.87
CA PHE A 143 -15.95 6.70 11.32
C PHE A 143 -16.10 8.13 10.86
N GLY A 144 -17.35 8.54 10.66
CA GLY A 144 -17.70 9.92 10.41
C GLY A 144 -18.86 10.04 9.44
N GLU A 145 -19.53 11.16 9.52
CA GLU A 145 -20.77 11.43 8.82
C GLU A 145 -20.62 11.24 7.31
N GLY A 146 -21.68 10.68 6.70
CA GLY A 146 -21.76 10.48 5.26
C GLY A 146 -21.62 11.81 4.54
N GLU A 147 -21.11 11.78 3.31
CA GLU A 147 -20.89 12.98 2.51
C GLU A 147 -22.18 13.77 2.30
N TRP A 148 -23.31 13.07 2.13
CA TRP A 148 -24.62 13.69 2.03
C TRP A 148 -25.05 14.41 3.32
N LYS A 149 -24.88 13.78 4.49
CA LYS A 149 -25.21 14.41 5.78
C LYS A 149 -24.39 15.68 5.99
N VAL A 150 -23.08 15.61 5.75
CA VAL A 150 -22.19 16.78 5.88
C VAL A 150 -22.60 17.89 4.89
N LYS A 151 -22.94 17.53 3.65
CA LYS A 151 -23.38 18.49 2.65
C LYS A 151 -24.72 19.14 2.99
N LYS A 152 -25.65 18.41 3.61
CA LYS A 152 -27.02 18.88 3.88
C LYS A 152 -27.23 19.52 5.25
N HIS A 153 -26.54 19.02 6.27
CA HIS A 153 -26.79 19.37 7.67
C HIS A 153 -25.53 19.85 8.40
N GLY A 154 -24.42 20.02 7.68
CA GLY A 154 -23.14 20.36 8.29
C GLY A 154 -22.53 19.17 9.03
N GLN A 155 -21.36 19.41 9.63
CA GLN A 155 -20.62 18.38 10.36
C GLN A 155 -20.92 18.48 11.85
N GLU A 156 -21.53 17.45 12.43
CA GLU A 156 -21.76 17.36 13.88
C GLU A 156 -20.71 16.47 14.55
N ARG A 157 -20.19 15.47 13.85
CA ARG A 157 -19.17 14.53 14.39
C ARG A 157 -17.86 14.57 13.61
N ARG A 158 -16.74 14.54 14.35
CA ARG A 158 -15.39 14.51 13.75
C ARG A 158 -15.16 13.20 12.99
N ARG A 159 -14.70 13.30 11.74
CA ARG A 159 -14.25 12.13 10.97
C ARG A 159 -12.96 11.59 11.57
N ILE A 160 -12.91 10.28 11.82
CA ILE A 160 -11.73 9.57 12.27
C ILE A 160 -11.07 8.92 11.06
N TRP A 161 -9.81 9.25 10.85
CA TRP A 161 -8.97 8.69 9.80
C TRP A 161 -7.87 7.82 10.40
N ARG A 162 -7.39 6.89 9.59
CA ARG A 162 -6.15 6.12 9.78
C ARG A 162 -5.26 6.36 8.58
N LYS A 163 -3.95 6.32 8.77
CA LYS A 163 -3.00 6.43 7.66
C LYS A 163 -2.48 5.05 7.33
N LEU A 164 -2.71 4.61 6.10
CA LEU A 164 -2.10 3.41 5.54
C LEU A 164 -0.81 3.83 4.83
N HIS A 165 0.33 3.44 5.39
CA HIS A 165 1.65 3.65 4.84
C HIS A 165 2.01 2.46 3.95
N LEU A 166 2.45 2.72 2.73
CA LEU A 166 2.80 1.67 1.76
C LEU A 166 4.22 1.88 1.25
N ALA A 167 5.00 0.81 1.18
CA ALA A 167 6.26 0.75 0.46
C ALA A 167 6.13 -0.25 -0.69
N VAL A 168 6.18 0.24 -1.92
CA VAL A 168 5.86 -0.51 -3.14
C VAL A 168 7.11 -0.68 -3.99
N ASP A 169 7.36 -1.88 -4.49
CA ASP A 169 8.38 -2.10 -5.51
C ASP A 169 7.92 -1.47 -6.83
N SER A 170 8.68 -0.49 -7.32
CA SER A 170 8.29 0.26 -8.51
C SER A 170 8.28 -0.56 -9.80
N ASN A 171 8.95 -1.71 -9.84
CA ASN A 171 8.98 -2.57 -11.01
C ASN A 171 7.85 -3.60 -10.99
N THR A 172 7.63 -4.24 -9.83
CA THR A 172 6.65 -5.33 -9.72
C THR A 172 5.26 -4.85 -9.30
N HIS A 173 5.15 -3.61 -8.80
CA HIS A 173 3.96 -3.06 -8.15
C HIS A 173 3.51 -3.84 -6.90
N GLU A 174 4.33 -4.77 -6.39
CA GLU A 174 4.05 -5.48 -5.15
C GLU A 174 4.31 -4.55 -3.96
N ILE A 175 3.39 -4.55 -2.99
CA ILE A 175 3.57 -3.89 -1.71
C ILE A 175 4.49 -4.76 -0.87
N ILE A 176 5.66 -4.23 -0.53
CA ILE A 176 6.72 -4.92 0.22
C ILE A 176 6.56 -4.70 1.73
N CYS A 177 6.23 -3.47 2.12
CA CYS A 177 5.93 -3.13 3.51
C CYS A 177 4.61 -2.37 3.56
N ALA A 178 3.84 -2.59 4.61
CA ALA A 178 2.63 -1.85 4.89
C ALA A 178 2.46 -1.67 6.38
N ASP A 179 1.96 -0.51 6.80
CA ASP A 179 1.63 -0.25 8.19
C ASP A 179 0.41 0.67 8.28
N LEU A 180 -0.37 0.52 9.33
CA LEU A 180 -1.52 1.38 9.59
C LEU A 180 -1.26 2.14 10.89
N SER A 181 -1.30 3.46 10.83
CA SER A 181 -1.12 4.31 12.00
C SER A 181 -2.36 5.15 12.32
N LEU A 182 -2.38 5.69 13.54
CA LEU A 182 -3.28 6.78 13.89
C LEU A 182 -2.96 8.04 13.06
N ASN A 183 -3.95 8.95 12.98
CA ASN A 183 -3.85 10.15 12.14
C ASN A 183 -2.82 11.18 12.64
N ASN A 184 -2.51 11.17 13.94
CA ASN A 184 -1.52 12.06 14.56
C ASN A 184 -0.08 11.60 14.32
N VAL A 185 0.14 10.36 13.89
CA VAL A 185 1.47 9.87 13.52
C VAL A 185 1.83 10.46 12.16
N THR A 186 2.95 11.17 12.11
CA THR A 186 3.49 11.69 10.86
C THR A 186 4.12 10.58 10.03
N ASP A 187 4.20 10.83 8.74
CA ASP A 187 4.73 9.88 7.77
C ASP A 187 6.23 9.59 8.05
N SER A 188 6.96 10.60 8.51
CA SER A 188 8.34 10.44 8.97
C SER A 188 8.48 9.59 10.24
N GLU A 189 7.52 9.64 11.17
CA GLU A 189 7.54 8.83 12.39
C GLU A 189 7.24 7.35 12.11
N ALA A 190 6.32 7.06 11.18
CA ALA A 190 5.99 5.69 10.78
C ALA A 190 7.10 5.04 9.92
N PHE A 191 7.89 5.85 9.22
CA PHE A 191 8.85 5.40 8.22
C PHE A 191 9.87 4.36 8.71
N PRO A 192 10.54 4.51 9.88
CA PRO A 192 11.51 3.52 10.33
C PRO A 192 10.87 2.15 10.63
N GLY A 193 9.68 2.14 11.24
CA GLY A 193 8.93 0.91 11.47
C GLY A 193 8.58 0.20 10.17
N LEU A 194 8.09 0.96 9.18
CA LEU A 194 7.72 0.46 7.86
C LEU A 194 8.91 -0.17 7.12
N ILE A 195 10.02 0.56 6.98
CA ILE A 195 11.16 0.10 6.17
C ILE A 195 11.89 -1.08 6.82
N ARG A 196 11.80 -1.25 8.15
CA ARG A 196 12.40 -2.37 8.88
C ARG A 196 11.69 -3.70 8.68
N GLN A 197 10.44 -3.71 8.18
CA GLN A 197 9.68 -4.93 7.92
C GLN A 197 10.32 -5.85 6.85
N THR A 198 11.20 -5.29 6.01
CA THR A 198 11.94 -6.02 4.98
C THR A 198 13.44 -6.05 5.26
N HIS A 199 14.03 -7.23 5.09
CA HIS A 199 15.47 -7.46 5.12
C HIS A 199 16.07 -7.55 3.71
N ARG A 200 15.24 -7.45 2.66
CA ARG A 200 15.73 -7.43 1.27
C ARG A 200 16.62 -6.22 1.08
N LYS A 201 17.71 -6.39 0.33
CA LYS A 201 18.55 -5.27 -0.11
C LYS A 201 17.71 -4.34 -0.99
N ILE A 202 17.72 -3.05 -0.68
CA ILE A 202 17.03 -2.01 -1.45
C ILE A 202 18.11 -1.05 -1.98
N ARG A 203 18.14 -0.81 -3.28
CA ARG A 203 19.15 0.08 -3.88
C ARG A 203 18.79 1.55 -3.72
N ALA A 204 17.55 1.92 -4.01
CA ALA A 204 17.04 3.28 -3.83
C ALA A 204 15.63 3.29 -3.24
N ALA A 205 15.29 4.35 -2.49
CA ALA A 205 13.95 4.59 -2.00
C ALA A 205 13.51 6.03 -2.30
N SER A 206 12.32 6.20 -2.90
CA SER A 206 11.70 7.51 -3.12
C SER A 206 10.54 7.73 -2.18
N ALA A 207 10.46 8.93 -1.60
CA ALA A 207 9.34 9.40 -0.81
C ALA A 207 9.16 10.91 -1.03
N ASP A 208 8.02 11.49 -0.63
CA ASP A 208 7.83 12.94 -0.79
C ASP A 208 8.66 13.77 0.22
N GLY A 209 8.60 15.09 0.09
CA GLY A 209 9.35 16.01 0.95
C GLY A 209 8.92 16.02 2.42
N ALA A 210 7.79 15.39 2.78
CA ALA A 210 7.42 15.21 4.18
C ALA A 210 8.43 14.27 4.87
N TYR A 211 9.02 13.33 4.14
CA TYR A 211 10.07 12.41 4.63
C TYR A 211 11.47 13.04 4.68
N ASP A 212 11.64 14.32 4.32
CA ASP A 212 12.94 15.02 4.40
C ASP A 212 13.29 15.38 5.86
N THR A 213 13.57 14.36 6.67
CA THR A 213 13.92 14.45 8.09
C THR A 213 15.15 13.61 8.39
N ARG A 214 15.95 14.01 9.38
CA ARG A 214 17.15 13.24 9.78
C ARG A 214 16.79 11.79 10.11
N LEU A 215 15.70 11.58 10.85
CA LEU A 215 15.17 10.26 11.19
C LEU A 215 15.02 9.33 9.97
N CYS A 216 14.44 9.83 8.88
CA CYS A 216 14.26 9.03 7.66
C CYS A 216 15.60 8.79 6.93
N HIS A 217 16.42 9.83 6.80
CA HIS A 217 17.72 9.74 6.13
C HIS A 217 18.70 8.82 6.88
N ASP A 218 18.68 8.82 8.22
CA ASP A 218 19.51 7.97 9.07
C ASP A 218 19.13 6.49 8.90
N GLU A 219 17.83 6.18 8.88
CA GLU A 219 17.36 4.81 8.64
C GLU A 219 17.73 4.32 7.24
N LEU A 220 17.57 5.17 6.21
CA LEU A 220 17.98 4.85 4.84
C LEU A 220 19.49 4.61 4.75
N ARG A 221 20.30 5.47 5.37
CA ARG A 221 21.76 5.32 5.41
C ARG A 221 22.19 4.05 6.13
N ARG A 222 21.59 3.75 7.29
CA ARG A 222 21.87 2.53 8.06
C ARG A 222 21.63 1.27 7.22
N LYS A 223 20.58 1.27 6.39
CA LYS A 223 20.26 0.17 5.47
C LYS A 223 21.00 0.27 4.13
N LYS A 224 21.91 1.24 3.96
CA LYS A 224 22.68 1.51 2.73
C LYS A 224 21.79 1.73 1.50
N ILE A 225 20.69 2.44 1.68
CA ILE A 225 19.70 2.76 0.65
C ILE A 225 19.93 4.20 0.16
N SER A 226 20.00 4.40 -1.15
CA SER A 226 20.05 5.74 -1.75
C SER A 226 18.71 6.47 -1.53
N ALA A 227 18.75 7.62 -0.85
CA ALA A 227 17.57 8.41 -0.54
C ALA A 227 17.20 9.34 -1.70
N LEU A 228 16.05 9.10 -2.32
CA LEU A 228 15.44 9.95 -3.34
C LEU A 228 14.27 10.73 -2.75
N ILE A 229 14.58 11.63 -1.83
CA ILE A 229 13.61 12.47 -1.12
C ILE A 229 13.88 13.93 -1.49
N PRO A 230 12.91 14.67 -2.03
CA PRO A 230 13.12 16.05 -2.43
C PRO A 230 13.26 16.93 -1.19
N PRO A 231 14.27 17.82 -1.13
CA PRO A 231 14.43 18.71 0.01
C PRO A 231 13.24 19.66 0.12
N ARG A 232 12.84 19.99 1.35
CA ARG A 232 11.79 20.99 1.61
C ARG A 232 12.23 22.38 1.10
N LYS A 233 11.26 23.24 0.79
CA LYS A 233 11.53 24.62 0.34
C LYS A 233 12.35 25.35 1.41
N GLY A 234 13.47 25.95 1.01
CA GLY A 234 14.33 26.70 1.92
C GLY A 234 15.23 25.81 2.80
N ALA A 235 15.43 24.54 2.43
CA ALA A 235 16.27 23.64 3.21
C ALA A 235 17.72 24.17 3.37
N GLY A 236 18.20 24.09 4.62
CA GLY A 236 19.60 24.26 4.97
C GLY A 236 20.45 23.02 4.65
N TYR A 237 21.75 23.23 4.51
CA TYR A 237 22.71 22.13 4.49
C TYR A 237 22.77 21.45 5.86
N TRP A 238 22.96 20.14 5.86
CA TRP A 238 23.25 19.33 7.05
C TRP A 238 24.74 18.96 7.10
N PRO A 239 25.23 18.33 8.18
CA PRO A 239 26.60 17.82 8.24
C PRO A 239 26.98 16.94 7.04
N GLY A 240 28.28 16.82 6.76
CA GLY A 240 28.81 16.21 5.52
C GLY A 240 28.38 14.77 5.27
N GLU A 241 28.02 14.05 6.32
CA GLU A 241 27.48 12.69 6.26
C GLU A 241 26.15 12.59 5.46
N TYR A 242 25.40 13.70 5.31
CA TYR A 242 24.19 13.80 4.48
C TYR A 242 24.48 14.32 3.07
N ALA A 243 25.64 13.97 2.50
CA ALA A 243 26.11 14.47 1.20
C ALA A 243 25.05 14.37 0.09
N ASP A 244 24.36 13.24 -0.04
CA ASP A 244 23.33 13.03 -1.07
C ASP A 244 22.18 14.04 -0.98
N ARG A 245 21.66 14.26 0.23
CA ARG A 245 20.65 15.29 0.50
C ARG A 245 21.20 16.68 0.24
N ASN A 246 22.42 16.97 0.69
CA ASN A 246 23.05 18.29 0.49
C ASN A 246 23.25 18.60 -1.00
N ARG A 247 23.59 17.61 -1.84
CA ARG A 247 23.60 17.76 -3.30
C ARG A 247 22.21 18.12 -3.85
N ALA A 248 21.15 17.50 -3.32
CA ALA A 248 19.77 17.87 -3.70
C ALA A 248 19.43 19.31 -3.29
N VAL A 249 19.83 19.74 -2.09
CA VAL A 249 19.66 21.13 -1.59
C VAL A 249 20.41 22.13 -2.48
N ALA A 250 21.65 21.83 -2.87
CA ALA A 250 22.43 22.68 -3.78
C ALA A 250 21.72 22.84 -5.13
N ASN A 251 21.21 21.74 -5.70
CA ASN A 251 20.41 21.77 -6.95
C ASN A 251 19.14 22.63 -6.79
N GLN A 252 18.44 22.53 -5.66
CA GLN A 252 17.26 23.35 -5.37
C GLN A 252 17.62 24.84 -5.32
N ARG A 253 18.72 25.20 -4.66
CA ARG A 253 19.18 26.60 -4.56
C ARG A 253 19.61 27.16 -5.90
N MET A 254 20.32 26.38 -6.71
CA MET A 254 20.79 26.81 -8.03
C MET A 254 19.66 27.03 -9.04
N THR A 255 18.57 26.26 -8.94
CA THR A 255 17.48 26.29 -9.94
C THR A 255 16.17 26.87 -9.42
N GLY A 256 16.11 27.27 -8.15
CA GLY A 256 14.89 27.76 -7.49
C GLY A 256 13.80 26.70 -7.27
N SER A 257 14.02 25.44 -7.67
CA SER A 257 13.03 24.37 -7.55
C SER A 257 13.66 22.97 -7.48
N ASN A 258 12.85 21.97 -7.13
CA ASN A 258 13.30 20.56 -7.19
C ASN A 258 13.21 19.97 -8.62
N ALA A 259 12.78 20.74 -9.64
CA ALA A 259 12.47 20.21 -10.96
C ALA A 259 13.69 19.56 -11.62
N ARG A 260 14.84 20.24 -11.63
CA ARG A 260 16.09 19.71 -12.20
C ARG A 260 16.52 18.43 -11.49
N TRP A 261 16.51 18.43 -10.15
CA TRP A 261 16.86 17.25 -9.36
C TRP A 261 15.93 16.06 -9.66
N LYS A 262 14.61 16.30 -9.77
CA LYS A 262 13.65 15.25 -10.15
C LYS A 262 13.87 14.72 -11.56
N TRP A 263 14.31 15.57 -12.49
CA TRP A 263 14.60 15.18 -13.87
C TRP A 263 15.87 14.34 -14.00
N THR A 264 16.91 14.69 -13.24
CA THR A 264 18.22 14.01 -13.27
C THR A 264 18.27 12.78 -12.37
N THR A 265 17.16 12.42 -11.71
CA THR A 265 17.06 11.26 -10.83
C THR A 265 15.88 10.39 -11.24
N ASP A 266 15.84 9.15 -10.75
CA ASP A 266 14.69 8.25 -10.94
C ASP A 266 13.46 8.64 -10.08
N TYR A 267 13.39 9.86 -9.53
CA TYR A 267 12.33 10.27 -8.61
C TYR A 267 10.92 10.13 -9.18
N ASN A 268 10.74 10.30 -10.50
CA ASN A 268 9.43 10.21 -11.16
C ASN A 268 8.72 8.86 -10.96
N ARG A 269 9.47 7.79 -10.66
CA ARG A 269 8.91 6.48 -10.28
C ARG A 269 8.06 6.53 -9.01
N ARG A 270 8.17 7.59 -8.18
CA ARG A 270 7.31 7.80 -6.99
C ARG A 270 5.81 7.76 -7.31
N SER A 271 5.41 8.14 -8.53
CA SER A 271 4.02 8.08 -8.99
C SER A 271 3.42 6.65 -8.93
N ILE A 272 4.24 5.61 -8.87
CA ILE A 272 3.79 4.22 -8.66
C ILE A 272 3.17 4.03 -7.27
N ALA A 273 3.65 4.73 -6.24
CA ALA A 273 3.03 4.69 -4.91
C ALA A 273 1.61 5.26 -4.94
N GLU A 274 1.43 6.40 -5.62
CA GLU A 274 0.10 7.01 -5.84
C GLU A 274 -0.83 6.08 -6.61
N THR A 275 -0.30 5.38 -7.61
CA THR A 275 -1.06 4.37 -8.36
C THR A 275 -1.49 3.21 -7.47
N ALA A 276 -0.61 2.73 -6.58
CA ALA A 276 -0.96 1.67 -5.63
C ALA A 276 -2.09 2.12 -4.67
N MET A 277 -2.00 3.34 -4.13
CA MET A 277 -3.05 3.91 -3.28
C MET A 277 -4.37 4.12 -4.01
N TYR A 278 -4.30 4.60 -5.24
CA TYR A 278 -5.47 4.74 -6.10
C TYR A 278 -6.15 3.38 -6.28
N ARG A 279 -5.39 2.32 -6.58
CA ARG A 279 -5.90 0.95 -6.66
C ARG A 279 -6.53 0.48 -5.35
N VAL A 280 -5.90 0.73 -4.20
CA VAL A 280 -6.50 0.42 -2.89
C VAL A 280 -7.88 1.07 -2.77
N LYS A 281 -7.99 2.37 -3.03
CA LYS A 281 -9.24 3.13 -2.89
C LYS A 281 -10.30 2.71 -3.89
N GLN A 282 -9.94 2.46 -5.14
CA GLN A 282 -10.92 2.08 -6.18
C GLN A 282 -11.45 0.66 -5.97
N LEU A 283 -10.57 -0.29 -5.68
CA LEU A 283 -10.95 -1.69 -5.54
C LEU A 283 -11.71 -1.91 -4.22
N PHE A 284 -11.15 -1.43 -3.12
CA PHE A 284 -11.64 -1.77 -1.78
C PHE A 284 -12.41 -0.64 -1.09
N GLY A 285 -12.47 0.55 -1.68
CA GLY A 285 -13.03 1.74 -1.04
C GLY A 285 -12.03 2.48 -0.15
N GLY A 286 -12.39 3.70 0.24
CA GLY A 286 -11.57 4.59 1.08
C GLY A 286 -11.84 4.47 2.58
N SER A 287 -12.43 3.37 3.05
CA SER A 287 -12.85 3.22 4.44
C SER A 287 -12.54 1.86 5.06
N LEU A 288 -12.35 1.86 6.37
CA LEU A 288 -12.28 0.69 7.24
C LEU A 288 -13.62 0.54 7.96
N THR A 289 -14.02 -0.71 8.22
CA THR A 289 -15.33 -1.04 8.78
C THR A 289 -15.26 -1.66 10.16
N LEU A 290 -14.10 -2.21 10.56
CA LEU A 290 -13.89 -2.68 11.91
C LEU A 290 -13.69 -1.52 12.88
N ARG A 291 -14.28 -1.64 14.07
CA ARG A 291 -14.34 -0.54 15.05
C ARG A 291 -13.09 -0.42 15.91
N ASP A 292 -12.53 -1.58 16.25
CA ASP A 292 -11.33 -1.73 17.05
C ASP A 292 -10.08 -1.41 16.22
N TYR A 293 -9.05 -0.82 16.83
CA TYR A 293 -7.84 -0.42 16.11
C TYR A 293 -7.07 -1.62 15.56
N ASP A 294 -6.89 -2.67 16.36
CA ASP A 294 -6.14 -3.84 15.89
C ASP A 294 -6.94 -4.59 14.81
N GLY A 295 -8.26 -4.60 14.94
CA GLY A 295 -9.16 -5.02 13.87
C GLY A 295 -8.99 -4.19 12.58
N GLN A 296 -8.86 -2.87 12.69
CA GLN A 296 -8.59 -1.98 11.55
C GLN A 296 -7.25 -2.30 10.89
N VAL A 297 -6.21 -2.61 11.68
CA VAL A 297 -4.91 -3.05 11.17
C VAL A 297 -5.07 -4.34 10.36
N ALA A 298 -5.70 -5.37 10.93
CA ALA A 298 -5.92 -6.63 10.21
C ALA A 298 -6.77 -6.45 8.94
N GLU A 299 -7.80 -5.60 9.00
CA GLU A 299 -8.61 -5.26 7.82
C GLU A 299 -7.76 -4.58 6.74
N ALA A 300 -6.93 -3.60 7.11
CA ALA A 300 -6.02 -2.94 6.18
C ALA A 300 -4.97 -3.89 5.58
N MET A 301 -4.40 -4.78 6.39
CA MET A 301 -3.44 -5.78 5.92
C MET A 301 -4.10 -6.82 5.00
N ALA A 302 -5.38 -7.16 5.23
CA ALA A 302 -6.16 -7.98 4.30
C ALA A 302 -6.36 -7.28 2.94
N LEU A 303 -6.54 -5.95 2.93
CA LEU A 303 -6.56 -5.17 1.67
C LEU A 303 -5.24 -5.27 0.93
N VAL A 304 -4.13 -5.12 1.65
CA VAL A 304 -2.78 -5.20 1.08
C VAL A 304 -2.52 -6.61 0.54
N ARG A 305 -2.87 -7.66 1.29
CA ARG A 305 -2.79 -9.06 0.84
C ARG A 305 -3.60 -9.27 -0.44
N ALA A 306 -4.84 -8.79 -0.47
CA ALA A 306 -5.69 -8.90 -1.64
C ALA A 306 -5.09 -8.17 -2.85
N LEU A 307 -4.59 -6.95 -2.66
CA LEU A 307 -3.99 -6.17 -3.73
C LEU A 307 -2.74 -6.84 -4.30
N ASN A 308 -1.86 -7.38 -3.44
CA ASN A 308 -0.70 -8.15 -3.87
C ASN A 308 -1.11 -9.39 -4.67
N LYS A 309 -2.15 -10.12 -4.24
CA LYS A 309 -2.69 -11.26 -4.98
C LYS A 309 -3.20 -10.83 -6.37
N MET A 310 -3.92 -9.70 -6.47
CA MET A 310 -4.37 -9.14 -7.76
C MET A 310 -3.21 -8.69 -8.65
N THR A 311 -2.18 -8.07 -8.08
CA THR A 311 -0.97 -7.64 -8.81
C THR A 311 -0.25 -8.85 -9.40
N LYS A 312 -0.09 -9.92 -8.61
CA LYS A 312 0.53 -11.17 -9.07
C LYS A 312 -0.27 -11.84 -10.18
N ALA A 313 -1.60 -11.77 -10.13
CA ALA A 313 -2.46 -12.35 -11.17
C ALA A 313 -2.30 -11.66 -12.53
N GLY A 314 -2.00 -10.36 -12.55
CA GLY A 314 -1.69 -9.63 -13.77
C GLY A 314 -1.79 -8.11 -13.61
N MET A 315 -0.88 -7.41 -14.28
CA MET A 315 -0.78 -5.96 -14.36
C MET A 315 -0.77 -5.50 -15.81
N PRO A 316 -1.26 -4.28 -16.11
CA PRO A 316 -1.16 -3.73 -17.46
C PRO A 316 0.29 -3.38 -17.78
N GLU A 317 0.76 -3.79 -18.96
CA GLU A 317 2.03 -3.37 -19.53
C GLU A 317 1.80 -2.14 -20.40
N SER A 318 2.11 -0.96 -19.86
CA SER A 318 1.90 0.32 -20.54
C SER A 318 3.17 0.77 -21.24
N VAL A 319 3.10 0.95 -22.57
CA VAL A 319 4.19 1.54 -23.38
C VAL A 319 3.81 2.95 -23.80
N ARG A 320 4.79 3.86 -23.78
CA ARG A 320 4.61 5.22 -24.27
C ARG A 320 4.54 5.21 -25.81
N ILE A 321 3.58 5.92 -26.38
CA ILE A 321 3.34 5.99 -27.83
C ILE A 321 3.43 7.41 -28.41
N ALA A 322 3.47 8.45 -27.56
CA ALA A 322 3.74 9.84 -27.93
C ALA A 322 4.21 10.63 -26.68
#